data_AF-A0A841RPF8-F1
#
_entry.id   AF-A0A841RPF8-F1
#
_cell.length_a   1.000
_cell.length_b   1.000
_cell.length_c   1.000
_cell.angle_alpha   90.00
_cell.angle_beta   90.00
_cell.angle_gamma   90.00
#
_symmetry.space_group_name_H-M   'P 1'
#
loop_
_entity.id
_entity.type
_entity.pdbx_description
1 polymer ?
#
loop_
_entity_poly.entity_id
_entity_poly.type
_entity_poly.pdbx_seq_one_letter_code
_entity_poly.pdbx_strand_id
1 'polypeptide(L)'
;MSDISYSFQSMWNELLNALPNVIKALLLLLLAWLIALAVKNIVQKLFVKWNFHKALARTPMIHDEKQGKDVLGSLGKVAYFLVFILFLPAILDALNMRSVSGPISNMMDKLLGFIPNIIAAAFIVIAGVFIARLVKELFTNFFRSLNLDKWFTKITPANTPDQGRDISKAKLSLSQILGNIIYILIIIPVITIALEVLNIRTISEPIQSVLNSVLNMIPNIFVAIILVIAGYYLGKVISRLLTSLLHGTGINNIYSSLGLQQANAPFDLAKAIGTIVKVLIILFFTVEALSVLQLDVLNTIGSAVIVYLPFLIGALIIVGLGLFIANLVSNWLKKYTKSGFSAEILKYTIIVFTVFMALDQLQLASSIVNLAFLLILGGLMIAFAISFGIGGRDFAKKQLSKLERKLESDKSSSSSSDANKPDSFPPNEF
;
A
#
# COMPACT_ATOMS: atom_id res chain seq x y z
N MET A 1 31.67 72.49 14.13
CA MET A 1 31.77 72.82 12.69
C MET A 1 32.95 72.13 11.99
N SER A 2 34.01 71.73 12.71
CA SER A 2 35.16 71.00 12.15
C SER A 2 34.85 69.57 11.67
N ASP A 3 33.96 68.84 12.36
CA ASP A 3 33.69 67.44 11.99
C ASP A 3 32.97 67.30 10.64
N ILE A 4 32.15 68.30 10.28
CA ILE A 4 31.41 68.34 9.01
C ILE A 4 32.37 68.63 7.84
N SER A 5 33.38 69.48 8.04
CA SER A 5 34.39 69.73 7.01
C SER A 5 35.28 68.51 6.79
N TYR A 6 35.66 67.80 7.86
CA TYR A 6 36.44 66.56 7.74
C TYR A 6 35.64 65.45 7.06
N SER A 7 34.35 65.28 7.40
CA SER A 7 33.49 64.32 6.70
C SER A 7 33.32 64.68 5.22
N PHE A 8 33.07 65.95 4.89
CA PHE A 8 32.92 66.38 3.49
C PHE A 8 34.22 66.18 2.69
N GLN A 9 35.37 66.52 3.27
CA GLN A 9 36.66 66.34 2.62
C GLN A 9 37.02 64.87 2.45
N SER A 10 36.66 64.00 3.40
CA SER A 10 36.82 62.55 3.26
C SER A 10 35.94 61.97 2.15
N MET A 11 34.67 62.37 2.06
CA MET A 11 33.76 61.97 0.99
C MET A 11 34.21 62.48 -0.38
N TRP A 12 34.72 63.72 -0.44
CA TRP A 12 35.26 64.31 -1.67
C TRP A 12 36.50 63.56 -2.17
N ASN A 13 37.39 63.19 -1.25
CA ASN A 13 38.57 62.38 -1.57
C ASN A 13 38.17 60.96 -2.01
N GLU A 14 37.17 60.35 -1.38
CA GLU A 14 36.62 59.05 -1.82
C GLU A 14 36.03 59.14 -3.24
N LEU A 15 35.27 60.20 -3.55
CA LEU A 15 34.74 60.44 -4.90
C LEU A 15 35.84 60.60 -5.95
N LEU A 16 36.87 61.41 -5.65
CA LEU A 16 38.01 61.59 -6.55
C LEU A 16 38.80 60.29 -6.74
N ASN A 17 38.98 59.51 -5.67
CA ASN A 17 39.63 58.20 -5.73
C ASN A 17 38.77 57.13 -6.44
N ALA A 18 37.46 57.32 -6.55
CA ALA A 18 36.56 56.45 -7.30
C ALA A 18 36.57 56.75 -8.82
N LEU A 19 36.93 57.97 -9.25
CA LEU A 19 36.94 58.35 -10.67
C LEU A 19 37.77 57.40 -11.56
N PRO A 20 39.00 56.99 -11.21
CA PRO A 20 39.77 56.05 -12.02
C PRO A 20 39.08 54.69 -12.19
N ASN A 21 38.41 54.22 -11.13
CA ASN A 21 37.68 52.95 -11.11
C ASN A 21 36.42 53.02 -11.98
N VAL A 22 35.70 54.14 -11.94
CA VAL A 22 34.55 54.40 -12.82
C VAL A 22 34.99 54.42 -14.29
N ILE A 23 36.11 55.07 -14.62
CA ILE A 23 36.64 55.08 -15.98
C ILE A 23 37.00 53.66 -16.45
N LYS A 24 37.68 52.86 -15.61
CA LYS A 24 37.97 51.45 -15.92
C LYS A 24 36.70 50.65 -16.19
N ALA A 25 35.67 50.82 -15.35
CA ALA A 25 34.37 50.15 -15.52
C ALA A 25 33.66 50.56 -16.82
N LEU A 26 33.69 51.86 -17.17
CA LEU A 26 33.14 52.36 -18.44
C LEU A 26 33.86 51.80 -19.66
N LEU A 27 35.19 51.68 -19.61
CA LEU A 27 35.98 51.04 -20.67
C LEU A 27 35.63 49.56 -20.81
N LEU A 28 35.47 48.83 -19.71
CA LEU A 28 35.02 47.43 -19.72
C LEU A 28 33.61 47.28 -20.29
N LEU A 29 32.70 48.21 -19.98
CA LEU A 29 31.34 48.21 -20.52
C LEU A 29 31.33 48.43 -22.04
N LEU A 30 32.14 49.38 -22.53
CA LEU A 30 32.34 49.59 -23.97
C LEU A 30 32.91 48.35 -24.66
N LEU A 31 33.91 47.71 -24.04
CA LEU A 31 34.50 46.47 -24.55
C LEU A 31 33.46 45.34 -24.60
N ALA A 32 32.68 45.18 -23.53
CA ALA A 32 31.60 44.19 -23.45
C ALA A 32 30.57 44.37 -24.57
N TRP A 33 30.16 45.61 -24.84
CA TRP A 33 29.21 45.94 -25.91
C TRP A 33 29.72 45.52 -27.29
N LEU A 34 30.99 45.83 -27.59
CA LEU A 34 31.63 45.48 -28.86
C LEU A 34 31.72 43.96 -29.03
N ILE A 35 32.17 43.25 -27.99
CA ILE A 35 32.28 41.79 -28.01
C ILE A 35 30.90 41.15 -28.12
N ALA A 36 29.89 41.66 -27.42
CA ALA A 36 28.53 41.12 -27.45
C ALA A 36 27.91 41.20 -28.87
N LEU A 37 28.13 42.30 -29.60
CA LEU A 37 27.72 42.45 -30.99
C LEU A 37 28.40 41.41 -31.89
N ALA A 38 29.71 41.21 -31.72
CA ALA A 38 30.47 40.21 -32.47
C ALA A 38 29.95 38.80 -32.19
N VAL A 39 29.79 38.42 -30.92
CA VAL A 39 29.30 37.10 -30.49
C VAL A 39 27.89 36.84 -31.02
N LYS A 40 26.96 37.80 -30.91
CA LYS A 40 25.60 37.68 -31.47
C LYS A 40 25.63 37.31 -32.95
N ASN A 41 26.43 38.00 -33.74
CA ASN A 41 26.53 37.78 -35.17
C ASN A 41 27.17 36.44 -35.52
N ILE A 42 28.20 36.03 -34.77
CA ILE A 42 28.85 34.72 -34.93
C ILE A 42 27.88 33.59 -34.61
N VAL A 43 27.19 33.67 -33.47
CA VAL A 43 26.18 32.70 -33.02
C VAL A 43 25.10 32.52 -34.08
N GLN A 44 24.49 33.62 -34.53
CA GLN A 44 23.43 33.55 -35.55
C GLN A 44 23.93 32.93 -36.86
N LYS A 45 25.14 33.29 -37.33
CA LYS A 45 25.72 32.72 -38.55
C LYS A 45 26.02 31.24 -38.41
N LEU A 46 26.59 30.79 -37.29
CA LEU A 46 26.92 29.38 -37.04
C LEU A 46 25.67 28.50 -37.01
N PHE A 47 24.65 28.91 -36.27
CA PHE A 47 23.41 28.13 -36.17
C PHE A 47 22.65 28.04 -37.52
N VAL A 48 22.66 29.12 -38.30
CA VAL A 48 22.07 29.09 -39.66
C VAL A 48 22.89 28.19 -40.59
N LYS A 49 24.23 28.28 -40.55
CA LYS A 49 25.14 27.46 -41.36
C LYS A 49 25.01 25.96 -41.10
N TRP A 50 24.72 25.57 -39.87
CA TRP A 50 24.50 24.17 -39.47
C TRP A 50 23.07 23.67 -39.71
N ASN A 51 22.24 24.43 -40.43
CA ASN A 51 20.85 24.08 -40.75
C ASN A 51 19.96 23.77 -39.52
N PHE A 52 20.27 24.34 -38.34
CA PHE A 52 19.47 24.12 -37.13
C PHE A 52 18.01 24.58 -37.31
N HIS A 53 17.77 25.59 -38.15
CA HIS A 53 16.41 26.03 -38.50
C HIS A 53 15.55 24.90 -39.09
N LYS A 54 16.15 24.01 -39.91
CA LYS A 54 15.44 22.86 -40.50
C LYS A 54 15.22 21.74 -39.49
N ALA A 55 16.15 21.54 -38.57
CA ALA A 55 15.99 20.57 -37.49
C ALA A 55 14.85 20.98 -36.54
N LEU A 56 14.75 22.27 -36.22
CA LEU A 56 13.69 22.82 -35.37
C LEU A 56 12.30 22.72 -36.03
N ALA A 57 12.19 22.98 -37.34
CA ALA A 57 10.94 22.85 -38.09
C ALA A 57 10.41 21.41 -38.20
N ARG A 58 11.20 20.39 -37.81
CA ARG A 58 10.74 18.98 -37.71
C ARG A 58 10.15 18.64 -36.35
N THR A 59 10.20 19.58 -35.40
CA THR A 59 9.67 19.39 -34.04
C THR A 59 8.20 19.80 -34.02
N PRO A 60 7.29 19.07 -33.33
CA PRO A 60 5.85 19.35 -33.33
C PRO A 60 5.41 20.75 -32.86
N MET A 61 6.32 21.55 -32.32
CA MET A 61 6.04 22.89 -31.79
C MET A 61 6.30 24.04 -32.78
N ILE A 62 7.01 23.82 -33.89
CA ILE A 62 7.39 24.88 -34.82
C ILE A 62 6.96 24.48 -36.24
N HIS A 63 5.86 25.08 -36.70
CA HIS A 63 5.21 24.69 -37.95
C HIS A 63 5.77 25.43 -39.19
N ASP A 64 6.59 26.47 -39.03
CA ASP A 64 7.10 27.29 -40.14
C ASP A 64 8.63 27.52 -40.06
N GLU A 65 9.33 27.44 -41.19
CA GLU A 65 10.76 27.70 -41.34
C GLU A 65 11.13 29.14 -40.94
N LYS A 66 10.19 30.09 -41.08
CA LYS A 66 10.34 31.46 -40.60
C LYS A 66 10.40 31.55 -39.08
N GLN A 67 9.54 30.83 -38.36
CA GLN A 67 9.59 30.77 -36.89
C GLN A 67 10.90 30.12 -36.40
N GLY A 68 11.42 29.13 -37.13
CA GLY A 68 12.74 28.56 -36.86
C GLY A 68 13.87 29.59 -36.94
N LYS A 69 13.81 30.53 -37.90
CA LYS A 69 14.79 31.63 -38.00
C LYS A 69 14.63 32.67 -36.89
N ASP A 70 13.40 32.96 -36.46
CA ASP A 70 13.14 33.90 -35.37
C ASP A 70 13.64 33.37 -34.02
N VAL A 71 13.52 32.06 -33.78
CA VAL A 71 14.11 31.40 -32.60
C VAL A 71 15.63 31.52 -32.61
N LEU A 72 16.29 31.28 -33.75
CA LEU A 72 17.74 31.48 -33.90
C LEU A 72 18.14 32.95 -33.71
N GLY A 73 17.32 33.88 -34.21
CA GLY A 73 17.49 35.31 -33.97
C GLY A 73 17.46 35.66 -32.48
N SER A 74 16.53 35.04 -31.75
CA SER A 74 16.38 35.20 -30.30
C SER A 74 17.54 34.58 -29.52
N LEU A 75 18.04 33.42 -29.92
CA LEU A 75 19.28 32.81 -29.38
C LEU A 75 20.49 33.75 -29.52
N GLY A 76 20.61 34.44 -30.65
CA GLY A 76 21.64 35.48 -30.82
C GLY A 76 21.49 36.65 -29.84
N LYS A 77 20.26 37.08 -29.55
CA LYS A 77 19.99 38.11 -28.52
C LYS A 77 20.34 37.61 -27.12
N VAL A 78 20.03 36.35 -26.81
CA VAL A 78 20.42 35.74 -25.53
C VAL A 78 21.94 35.71 -25.40
N ALA A 79 22.67 35.31 -26.45
CA ALA A 79 24.13 35.33 -26.45
C ALA A 79 24.71 36.74 -26.24
N TYR A 80 24.10 37.77 -26.84
CA TYR A 80 24.47 39.17 -26.60
C TYR A 80 24.38 39.54 -25.11
N PHE A 81 23.25 39.22 -24.45
CA PHE A 81 23.10 39.51 -23.02
C PHE A 81 23.99 38.64 -22.14
N LEU A 82 24.25 37.40 -22.53
CA LEU A 82 25.15 36.49 -21.80
C LEU A 82 26.57 37.06 -21.75
N VAL A 83 27.06 37.64 -22.86
CA VAL A 83 28.34 38.35 -22.87
C VAL A 83 28.32 39.52 -21.87
N PHE A 84 27.25 40.32 -21.79
CA PHE A 84 27.15 41.37 -20.78
C PHE A 84 27.24 40.82 -19.35
N ILE A 85 26.55 39.71 -19.07
CA ILE A 85 26.61 39.05 -17.75
C ILE A 85 28.04 38.52 -17.48
N LEU A 86 28.76 38.07 -18.51
CA LEU A 86 30.15 37.60 -18.39
C LEU A 86 31.12 38.73 -18.03
N PHE A 87 30.88 39.93 -18.56
CA PHE A 87 31.67 41.12 -18.20
C PHE A 87 31.23 41.77 -16.88
N LEU A 88 30.04 41.45 -16.37
CA LEU A 88 29.49 42.09 -15.17
C LEU A 88 30.38 41.94 -13.93
N PRO A 89 30.93 40.75 -13.58
CA PRO A 89 31.88 40.63 -12.47
C PRO A 89 33.08 41.55 -12.62
N ALA A 90 33.68 41.61 -13.81
CA ALA A 90 34.85 42.46 -14.08
C ALA A 90 34.52 43.95 -13.98
N ILE A 91 33.33 44.37 -14.43
CA ILE A 91 32.85 45.76 -14.29
C ILE A 91 32.65 46.10 -12.80
N LEU A 92 32.03 45.21 -12.03
CA LEU A 92 31.81 45.39 -10.60
C LEU A 92 33.13 45.38 -9.81
N ASP A 93 34.09 44.52 -10.18
CA ASP A 93 35.44 44.50 -9.63
C ASP A 93 36.18 45.80 -9.92
N ALA A 94 36.06 46.33 -11.14
CA ALA A 94 36.63 47.62 -11.50
C ALA A 94 36.04 48.78 -10.68
N LEU A 95 34.77 48.69 -10.26
CA LEU A 95 34.11 49.60 -9.31
C LEU A 95 34.45 49.30 -7.84
N ASN A 96 35.36 48.37 -7.57
CA ASN A 96 35.75 47.91 -6.23
C ASN A 96 34.61 47.22 -5.44
N MET A 97 33.58 46.70 -6.13
CA MET A 97 32.43 46.00 -5.55
C MET A 97 32.69 44.49 -5.40
N ARG A 98 33.86 44.11 -4.86
CA ARG A 98 34.32 42.71 -4.77
C ARG A 98 33.35 41.77 -4.04
N SER A 99 32.64 42.28 -3.03
CA SER A 99 31.63 41.51 -2.28
C SER A 99 30.42 41.10 -3.14
N VAL A 100 30.15 41.84 -4.22
CA VAL A 100 29.03 41.58 -5.14
C VAL A 100 29.52 40.78 -6.35
N SER A 101 30.70 41.09 -6.87
CA SER A 101 31.28 40.39 -8.02
C SER A 101 31.66 38.94 -7.71
N GLY A 102 32.11 38.63 -6.48
CA GLY A 102 32.54 37.28 -6.10
C GLY A 102 31.49 36.20 -6.34
N PRO A 103 30.28 36.30 -5.75
CA PRO A 103 29.19 35.36 -6.02
C PRO A 103 28.80 35.26 -7.51
N ILE A 104 28.78 36.39 -8.23
CA ILE A 104 28.43 36.42 -9.67
C ILE A 104 29.53 35.74 -10.50
N SER A 105 30.80 35.94 -10.16
CA SER A 105 31.95 35.25 -10.78
C SER A 105 31.83 33.74 -10.56
N ASN A 106 31.54 33.29 -9.35
CA ASN A 106 31.35 31.86 -9.06
C ASN A 106 30.18 31.25 -9.87
N MET A 107 29.10 32.01 -10.08
CA MET A 107 28.00 31.58 -10.95
C MET A 107 28.44 31.53 -12.42
N MET A 108 29.22 32.51 -12.87
CA MET A 108 29.79 32.54 -14.22
C MET A 108 30.73 31.36 -14.46
N ASP A 109 31.62 31.06 -13.51
CA ASP A 109 32.54 29.93 -13.59
C ASP A 109 31.79 28.60 -13.70
N LYS A 110 30.72 28.43 -12.91
CA LYS A 110 29.81 27.29 -13.05
C LYS A 110 29.18 27.26 -14.44
N LEU A 111 28.58 28.37 -14.91
CA LEU A 111 27.94 28.46 -16.23
C LEU A 111 28.89 28.15 -17.39
N LEU A 112 30.12 28.66 -17.34
CA LEU A 112 31.15 28.36 -18.33
C LEU A 112 31.59 26.90 -18.27
N GLY A 113 31.72 26.33 -17.07
CA GLY A 113 31.96 24.90 -16.85
C GLY A 113 30.85 24.00 -17.38
N PHE A 114 29.60 24.49 -17.46
CA PHE A 114 28.51 23.76 -18.11
C PHE A 114 28.67 23.69 -19.64
N ILE A 115 29.37 24.61 -20.30
CA ILE A 115 29.46 24.63 -21.77
C ILE A 115 30.14 23.36 -22.33
N PRO A 116 31.34 22.96 -21.87
CA PRO A 116 31.95 21.70 -22.30
C PRO A 116 31.06 20.48 -21.99
N ASN A 117 30.43 20.48 -20.83
CA ASN A 117 29.56 19.39 -20.37
C ASN A 117 28.30 19.26 -21.25
N ILE A 118 27.71 20.37 -21.67
CA ILE A 118 26.55 20.38 -22.59
C ILE A 118 26.93 19.75 -23.92
N ILE A 119 28.10 20.07 -24.45
CA ILE A 119 28.59 19.49 -25.71
C ILE A 119 28.79 17.98 -25.55
N ALA A 120 29.47 17.54 -24.49
CA ALA A 120 29.71 16.13 -24.21
C ALA A 120 28.40 15.35 -24.02
N ALA A 121 27.45 15.89 -23.26
CA ALA A 121 26.13 15.30 -23.07
C ALA A 121 25.33 15.21 -24.37
N ALA A 122 25.41 16.24 -25.22
CA ALA A 122 24.76 16.22 -26.53
C ALA A 122 25.30 15.08 -27.41
N PHE A 123 26.62 14.87 -27.43
CA PHE A 123 27.22 13.73 -28.14
C PHE A 123 26.70 12.39 -27.61
N ILE A 124 26.64 12.22 -26.29
CA ILE A 124 26.14 10.99 -25.64
C ILE A 124 24.68 10.73 -26.02
N VAL A 125 23.81 11.75 -25.97
CA VAL A 125 22.40 11.61 -26.35
C VAL A 125 22.26 11.26 -27.82
N ILE A 126 23.01 11.91 -28.71
CA ILE A 126 22.96 11.62 -30.16
C ILE A 126 23.39 10.18 -30.42
N ALA A 127 24.52 9.75 -29.86
CA ALA A 127 25.03 8.38 -30.01
C ALA A 127 24.06 7.36 -29.40
N GLY A 128 23.55 7.62 -28.20
CA GLY A 128 22.65 6.71 -27.51
C GLY A 128 21.28 6.60 -28.16
N VAL A 129 20.73 7.68 -28.72
CA VAL A 129 19.49 7.62 -29.54
C VAL A 129 19.71 6.77 -30.78
N PHE A 130 20.86 6.91 -31.44
CA PHE A 130 21.20 6.07 -32.60
C PHE A 130 21.26 4.59 -32.21
N ILE A 131 21.97 4.25 -31.14
CA ILE A 131 22.08 2.88 -30.61
C ILE A 131 20.69 2.36 -30.21
N ALA A 132 19.91 3.13 -29.46
CA ALA A 132 18.58 2.71 -29.00
C ALA A 132 17.63 2.43 -30.16
N ARG A 133 17.67 3.24 -31.23
CA ARG A 133 16.86 2.99 -32.45
C ARG A 133 17.29 1.71 -33.15
N LEU A 134 18.60 1.51 -33.32
CA LEU A 134 19.14 0.31 -33.94
C LEU A 134 18.69 -0.93 -33.15
N VAL A 135 18.88 -0.94 -31.83
CA VAL A 135 18.50 -2.07 -30.98
C VAL A 135 16.98 -2.30 -31.00
N LYS A 136 16.17 -1.25 -30.93
CA LYS A 136 14.71 -1.33 -31.08
C LYS A 136 14.31 -2.06 -32.36
N GLU A 137 14.87 -1.67 -33.49
CA GLU A 137 14.54 -2.26 -34.79
C GLU A 137 14.94 -3.74 -34.85
N LEU A 138 16.11 -4.09 -34.32
CA LEU A 138 16.57 -5.48 -34.22
C LEU A 138 15.60 -6.33 -33.39
N PHE A 139 15.23 -5.89 -32.19
CA PHE A 139 14.32 -6.63 -31.31
C PHE A 139 12.89 -6.67 -31.87
N THR A 140 12.39 -5.59 -32.48
CA THR A 140 11.06 -5.59 -33.10
C THR A 140 10.98 -6.62 -34.22
N ASN A 141 12.02 -6.70 -35.05
CA ASN A 141 12.10 -7.69 -36.13
C ASN A 141 12.19 -9.12 -35.59
N PHE A 142 12.94 -9.33 -34.51
CA PHE A 142 13.00 -10.62 -33.81
C PHE A 142 11.65 -11.03 -33.20
N PHE A 143 10.93 -10.12 -32.54
CA PHE A 143 9.61 -10.43 -31.99
C PHE A 143 8.56 -10.72 -33.06
N ARG A 144 8.66 -10.05 -34.21
CA ARG A 144 7.84 -10.36 -35.39
C ARG A 144 8.13 -11.75 -35.93
N SER A 145 9.39 -12.18 -35.98
CA SER A 145 9.74 -13.53 -36.44
C SER A 145 9.23 -14.64 -35.49
N LEU A 146 9.12 -14.35 -34.20
CA LEU A 146 8.52 -15.23 -33.19
C LEU A 146 6.98 -15.28 -33.23
N ASN A 147 6.32 -14.53 -34.13
CA ASN A 147 4.87 -14.46 -34.23
C ASN A 147 4.17 -14.11 -32.90
N LEU A 148 4.79 -13.29 -32.03
CA LEU A 148 4.21 -12.92 -30.73
C LEU A 148 2.83 -12.25 -30.85
N ASP A 149 2.60 -11.58 -31.99
CA ASP A 149 1.31 -10.96 -32.31
C ASP A 149 0.17 -12.00 -32.40
N LYS A 150 0.45 -13.22 -32.87
CA LYS A 150 -0.56 -14.31 -32.93
C LYS A 150 -0.81 -14.96 -31.57
N TRP A 151 0.21 -15.01 -30.72
CA TRP A 151 0.08 -15.55 -29.36
C TRP A 151 -0.77 -14.64 -28.48
N PHE A 152 -0.57 -13.32 -28.58
CA PHE A 152 -1.33 -12.32 -27.82
C PHE A 152 -2.82 -12.32 -28.17
N THR A 153 -3.17 -12.37 -29.46
CA THR A 153 -4.58 -12.43 -29.90
C THR A 153 -5.26 -13.74 -29.52
N LYS A 154 -4.51 -14.82 -29.26
CA LYS A 154 -5.05 -16.10 -28.78
C LYS A 154 -5.41 -16.07 -27.30
N ILE A 155 -4.72 -15.26 -26.49
CA ILE A 155 -4.89 -15.20 -25.03
C ILE A 155 -5.82 -14.05 -24.63
N THR A 156 -5.87 -12.99 -25.44
CA THR A 156 -6.79 -11.86 -25.25
C THR A 156 -7.94 -12.01 -26.25
N PRO A 157 -9.08 -12.65 -25.89
CA PRO A 157 -10.24 -12.70 -26.77
C PRO A 157 -10.71 -11.28 -27.09
N ALA A 158 -10.67 -10.93 -28.38
CA ALA A 158 -11.05 -9.63 -28.91
C ALA A 158 -12.58 -9.43 -28.85
N ASN A 159 -13.13 -9.25 -27.65
CA ASN A 159 -14.55 -8.98 -27.40
C ASN A 159 -14.78 -7.61 -26.75
N THR A 160 -13.95 -6.61 -27.05
CA THR A 160 -14.32 -5.20 -26.80
C THR A 160 -14.94 -4.64 -28.09
N PRO A 161 -16.26 -4.37 -28.11
CA PRO A 161 -16.90 -3.71 -29.24
C PRO A 161 -16.32 -2.32 -29.39
N ASP A 162 -15.81 -2.07 -30.58
CA ASP A 162 -15.25 -0.82 -31.04
C ASP A 162 -16.36 0.23 -31.12
N GLN A 163 -16.62 0.96 -30.02
CA GLN A 163 -17.43 2.17 -30.06
C GLN A 163 -16.53 3.40 -30.24
N GLY A 164 -16.36 3.78 -31.51
CA GLY A 164 -16.54 5.18 -31.90
C GLY A 164 -15.40 6.15 -31.62
N ARG A 165 -14.13 5.75 -31.76
CA ARG A 165 -13.04 6.70 -32.02
C ARG A 165 -12.09 6.12 -33.06
N ASP A 166 -11.78 6.90 -34.09
CA ASP A 166 -10.83 6.62 -35.18
C ASP A 166 -9.41 6.27 -34.68
N ILE A 167 -9.25 5.11 -34.06
CA ILE A 167 -7.96 4.52 -33.64
C ILE A 167 -7.53 3.45 -34.66
N SER A 168 -8.25 3.32 -35.78
CA SER A 168 -8.01 2.32 -36.83
C SER A 168 -6.76 2.52 -37.70
N LYS A 169 -5.84 3.43 -37.35
CA LYS A 169 -4.50 3.53 -37.98
C LYS A 169 -3.33 3.10 -37.11
N ALA A 170 -3.55 2.71 -35.85
CA ALA A 170 -2.49 2.21 -34.99
C ALA A 170 -2.82 0.80 -34.48
N LYS A 171 -2.79 -0.19 -35.37
CA LYS A 171 -2.58 -1.59 -34.95
C LYS A 171 -1.18 -1.69 -34.34
N LEU A 172 -1.03 -1.26 -33.08
CA LEU A 172 0.19 -1.44 -32.32
C LEU A 172 0.35 -2.95 -32.07
N SER A 173 1.06 -3.63 -32.98
CA SER A 173 1.50 -5.02 -32.81
C SER A 173 2.22 -5.17 -31.46
N LEU A 174 2.02 -6.28 -30.74
CA LEU A 174 2.68 -6.53 -29.46
C LEU A 174 4.20 -6.43 -29.63
N SER A 175 4.71 -6.91 -30.77
CA SER A 175 6.10 -6.78 -31.18
C SER A 175 6.59 -5.32 -31.17
N GLN A 176 5.77 -4.37 -31.63
CA GLN A 176 6.11 -2.95 -31.67
C GLN A 176 6.01 -2.28 -30.30
N ILE A 177 5.08 -2.74 -29.45
CA ILE A 177 5.01 -2.29 -28.05
C ILE A 177 6.27 -2.72 -27.30
N LEU A 178 6.64 -4.00 -27.40
CA LEU A 178 7.87 -4.53 -26.82
C LEU A 178 9.12 -3.81 -27.34
N GLY A 179 9.18 -3.55 -28.65
CA GLY A 179 10.26 -2.74 -29.25
C GLY A 179 10.33 -1.32 -28.67
N ASN A 180 9.19 -0.64 -28.52
CA ASN A 180 9.13 0.68 -27.90
C ASN A 180 9.56 0.64 -26.42
N ILE A 181 9.19 -0.41 -25.67
CA ILE A 181 9.64 -0.59 -24.28
C ILE A 181 11.17 -0.72 -24.24
N ILE A 182 11.75 -1.55 -25.11
CA ILE A 182 13.21 -1.70 -25.21
C ILE A 182 13.88 -0.37 -25.57
N TYR A 183 13.32 0.39 -26.50
CA TYR A 183 13.82 1.73 -26.83
C TYR A 183 13.87 2.65 -25.62
N ILE A 184 12.78 2.71 -24.84
CA ILE A 184 12.71 3.51 -23.62
C ILE A 184 13.71 2.99 -22.57
N LEU A 185 13.81 1.66 -22.42
CA LEU A 185 14.70 1.03 -21.46
C LEU A 185 16.18 1.32 -21.76
N ILE A 186 16.57 1.52 -23.02
CA ILE A 186 17.92 1.91 -23.40
C ILE A 186 18.11 3.43 -23.30
N ILE A 187 17.09 4.23 -23.64
CA ILE A 187 17.21 5.69 -23.65
C ILE A 187 17.33 6.28 -22.24
N ILE A 188 16.69 5.67 -21.24
CA ILE A 188 16.77 6.13 -19.85
C ILE A 188 18.24 6.10 -19.36
N PRO A 189 18.99 4.98 -19.44
CA PRO A 189 20.41 4.94 -19.15
C PRO A 189 21.21 6.00 -19.90
N VAL A 190 20.98 6.14 -21.22
CA VAL A 190 21.67 7.15 -22.04
C VAL A 190 21.44 8.56 -21.50
N ILE A 191 20.20 8.89 -21.16
CA ILE A 191 19.84 10.18 -20.56
C ILE A 191 20.50 10.34 -19.20
N THR A 192 20.55 9.30 -18.36
CA THR A 192 21.22 9.38 -17.05
C THR A 192 22.72 9.65 -17.20
N ILE A 193 23.40 9.00 -18.14
CA ILE A 193 24.83 9.25 -18.44
C ILE A 193 25.02 10.68 -18.94
N ALA A 194 24.12 11.17 -19.81
CA ALA A 194 24.18 12.54 -20.29
C ALA A 194 23.94 13.57 -19.16
N LEU A 195 22.99 13.32 -18.26
CA LEU A 195 22.72 14.17 -17.09
C LEU A 195 23.86 14.15 -16.06
N GLU A 196 24.52 13.01 -15.90
CA GLU A 196 25.71 12.88 -15.06
C GLU A 196 26.88 13.70 -15.62
N VAL A 197 27.09 13.67 -16.94
CA VAL A 197 28.09 14.52 -17.62
C VAL A 197 27.74 15.99 -17.51
N LEU A 198 26.44 16.35 -17.52
CA LEU A 198 25.98 17.71 -17.18
C LEU A 198 26.23 18.07 -15.70
N ASN A 199 26.70 17.13 -14.87
CA ASN A 199 26.92 17.29 -13.44
C ASN A 199 25.63 17.64 -12.67
N ILE A 200 24.47 17.21 -13.18
CA ILE A 200 23.16 17.38 -12.55
C ILE A 200 22.83 16.12 -11.73
N ARG A 201 23.69 15.83 -10.74
CA ARG A 201 23.63 14.59 -9.93
C ARG A 201 22.31 14.45 -9.17
N THR A 202 21.80 15.56 -8.63
CA THR A 202 20.55 15.61 -7.84
C THR A 202 19.31 15.10 -8.60
N ILE A 203 19.29 15.20 -9.94
CA ILE A 203 18.17 14.72 -10.76
C ILE A 203 18.43 13.29 -11.25
N SER A 204 19.69 12.93 -11.44
CA SER A 204 20.08 11.64 -12.02
C SER A 204 19.84 10.48 -11.05
N GLU A 205 20.12 10.67 -9.77
CA GLU A 205 20.00 9.61 -8.74
C GLU A 205 18.57 9.05 -8.60
N PRO A 206 17.50 9.86 -8.45
CA PRO A 206 16.14 9.33 -8.38
C PRO A 206 15.72 8.57 -9.65
N ILE A 207 16.14 9.05 -10.83
CA ILE A 207 15.84 8.39 -12.11
C ILE A 207 16.53 7.02 -12.20
N GLN A 208 17.78 6.94 -11.75
CA GLN A 208 18.52 5.68 -11.68
C GLN A 208 17.88 4.71 -10.69
N SER A 209 17.42 5.18 -9.53
CA SER A 209 16.72 4.35 -8.53
C SER A 209 15.44 3.73 -9.10
N VAL A 210 14.61 4.53 -9.78
CA VAL A 210 13.40 4.03 -10.44
C VAL A 210 13.75 3.04 -11.55
N LEU A 211 14.75 3.34 -12.38
CA LEU A 211 15.20 2.42 -13.42
C LEU A 211 15.66 1.08 -12.84
N ASN A 212 16.52 1.11 -11.83
CA ASN A 212 17.02 -0.09 -11.15
C ASN A 212 15.87 -0.87 -10.53
N SER A 213 14.89 -0.20 -9.93
CA SER A 213 13.68 -0.84 -9.40
C SER A 213 12.90 -1.56 -10.50
N VAL A 214 12.70 -0.92 -11.66
CA VAL A 214 12.02 -1.53 -12.82
C VAL A 214 12.82 -2.72 -13.38
N LEU A 215 14.15 -2.60 -13.49
CA LEU A 215 15.00 -3.69 -13.97
C LEU A 215 14.99 -4.88 -13.02
N ASN A 216 15.05 -4.65 -11.70
CA ASN A 216 14.96 -5.70 -10.69
C ASN A 216 13.56 -6.33 -10.61
N MET A 217 12.52 -5.58 -10.96
CA MET A 217 11.15 -6.09 -11.03
C MET A 217 11.00 -7.14 -12.14
N ILE A 218 11.75 -7.06 -13.24
CA ILE A 218 11.62 -8.00 -14.37
C ILE A 218 11.91 -9.45 -13.92
N PRO A 219 13.06 -9.80 -13.31
CA PRO A 219 13.28 -11.14 -12.74
C PRO A 219 12.22 -11.54 -11.70
N ASN A 220 11.85 -10.61 -10.82
CA ASN A 220 10.89 -10.88 -9.74
C ASN A 220 9.49 -11.19 -10.28
N ILE A 221 9.07 -10.57 -11.38
CA ILE A 221 7.81 -10.88 -12.07
C ILE A 221 7.78 -12.33 -12.52
N PHE A 222 8.87 -12.88 -13.05
CA PHE A 222 8.91 -14.29 -13.42
C PHE A 222 8.72 -15.20 -12.21
N VAL A 223 9.40 -14.93 -11.10
CA VAL A 223 9.26 -15.70 -9.86
C VAL A 223 7.84 -15.59 -9.30
N ALA A 224 7.27 -14.39 -9.28
CA ALA A 224 5.90 -14.13 -8.83
C ALA A 224 4.87 -14.90 -9.68
N ILE A 225 5.02 -14.91 -11.01
CA ILE A 225 4.15 -15.69 -11.91
C ILE A 225 4.23 -17.18 -11.57
N ILE A 226 5.44 -17.71 -11.39
CA ILE A 226 5.65 -19.11 -11.01
C ILE A 226 4.95 -19.42 -9.68
N LEU A 227 5.09 -18.54 -8.68
CA LEU A 227 4.45 -18.70 -7.36
C LEU A 227 2.93 -18.71 -7.46
N VAL A 228 2.32 -17.79 -8.20
CA VAL A 228 0.85 -17.75 -8.37
C VAL A 228 0.35 -19.03 -9.06
N ILE A 229 1.05 -19.48 -10.10
CA ILE A 229 0.72 -20.72 -10.81
C ILE A 229 0.84 -21.91 -9.85
N ALA A 230 1.95 -22.01 -9.11
CA ALA A 230 2.18 -23.08 -8.13
C ALA A 230 1.09 -23.08 -7.06
N GLY A 231 0.73 -21.93 -6.50
CA GLY A 231 -0.34 -21.78 -5.51
C GLY A 231 -1.70 -22.22 -6.02
N TYR A 232 -2.05 -21.91 -7.27
CA TYR A 232 -3.29 -22.39 -7.90
C TYR A 232 -3.34 -23.92 -7.97
N TYR A 233 -2.26 -24.55 -8.46
CA TYR A 233 -2.19 -26.00 -8.58
C TYR A 233 -2.15 -26.69 -7.22
N LEU A 234 -1.30 -26.23 -6.30
CA LEU A 234 -1.20 -26.76 -4.94
C LEU A 234 -2.52 -26.63 -4.19
N GLY A 235 -3.14 -25.46 -4.23
CA GLY A 235 -4.45 -25.23 -3.60
C GLY A 235 -5.50 -26.17 -4.16
N LYS A 236 -5.51 -26.43 -5.48
CA LYS A 236 -6.43 -27.38 -6.12
C LYS A 236 -6.18 -28.82 -5.67
N VAL A 237 -4.92 -29.25 -5.56
CA VAL A 237 -4.55 -30.61 -5.13
C VAL A 237 -4.93 -30.81 -3.65
N ILE A 238 -4.49 -29.92 -2.77
CA ILE A 238 -4.73 -29.99 -1.33
C ILE A 238 -6.23 -29.93 -1.02
N SER A 239 -6.96 -29.04 -1.70
CA SER A 239 -8.42 -28.93 -1.57
C SER A 239 -9.14 -30.25 -1.89
N ARG A 240 -8.77 -30.91 -2.99
CA ARG A 240 -9.36 -32.20 -3.37
C ARG A 240 -9.06 -33.29 -2.34
N LEU A 241 -7.80 -33.39 -1.93
CA LEU A 241 -7.39 -34.35 -0.92
C LEU A 241 -8.17 -34.13 0.39
N LEU A 242 -8.25 -32.88 0.84
CA LEU A 242 -8.97 -32.53 2.06
C LEU A 242 -10.47 -32.82 1.94
N THR A 243 -11.13 -32.47 0.84
CA THR A 243 -12.55 -32.80 0.63
C THR A 243 -12.78 -34.31 0.62
N SER A 244 -11.91 -35.10 -0.04
CA SER A 244 -12.02 -36.57 -0.04
C SER A 244 -11.85 -37.16 1.36
N LEU A 245 -10.88 -36.67 2.14
CA LEU A 245 -10.67 -37.12 3.51
C LEU A 245 -11.85 -36.75 4.41
N LEU A 246 -12.37 -35.53 4.30
CA LEU A 246 -13.52 -35.06 5.08
C LEU A 246 -14.83 -35.76 4.70
N HIS A 247 -15.01 -36.15 3.44
CA HIS A 247 -16.11 -37.04 3.06
C HIS A 247 -15.96 -38.41 3.72
N GLY A 248 -14.73 -38.94 3.78
CA GLY A 248 -14.41 -40.20 4.46
C GLY A 248 -14.69 -40.19 5.97
N THR A 249 -14.60 -39.03 6.64
CA THR A 249 -14.91 -38.90 8.08
C THR A 249 -16.39 -38.73 8.38
N GLY A 250 -17.24 -38.54 7.37
CA GLY A 250 -18.68 -38.36 7.55
C GLY A 250 -19.07 -37.00 8.16
N ILE A 251 -18.25 -35.95 7.97
CA ILE A 251 -18.53 -34.61 8.52
C ILE A 251 -19.88 -34.04 8.06
N ASN A 252 -20.40 -34.50 6.93
CA ASN A 252 -21.70 -34.13 6.39
C ASN A 252 -22.89 -34.67 7.22
N ASN A 253 -22.64 -35.58 8.18
CA ASN A 253 -23.65 -36.07 9.12
C ASN A 253 -23.89 -35.10 10.30
N ILE A 254 -23.13 -34.01 10.43
CA ILE A 254 -23.39 -32.99 11.44
C ILE A 254 -24.78 -32.36 11.27
N TYR A 255 -25.26 -32.22 10.02
CA TYR A 255 -26.58 -31.66 9.76
C TYR A 255 -27.73 -32.49 10.34
N SER A 256 -27.63 -33.82 10.32
CA SER A 256 -28.65 -34.68 10.93
C SER A 256 -28.65 -34.56 12.46
N SER A 257 -27.48 -34.35 13.06
CA SER A 257 -27.35 -34.09 14.51
C SER A 257 -27.96 -32.75 14.94
N LEU A 258 -28.07 -31.80 14.01
CA LEU A 258 -28.75 -30.51 14.22
C LEU A 258 -30.27 -30.58 13.98
N GLY A 259 -30.81 -31.76 13.68
CA GLY A 259 -32.24 -31.96 13.40
C GLY A 259 -32.67 -31.56 11.98
N LEU A 260 -31.71 -31.27 11.10
CA LEU A 260 -31.97 -31.00 9.68
C LEU A 260 -31.85 -32.32 8.90
N GLN A 261 -32.90 -32.70 8.17
CA GLN A 261 -32.80 -33.84 7.25
C GLN A 261 -31.71 -33.54 6.22
N GLN A 262 -30.86 -34.53 5.91
CA GLN A 262 -29.68 -34.35 5.07
C GLN A 262 -30.02 -33.84 3.65
N ALA A 263 -31.23 -34.12 3.16
CA ALA A 263 -31.77 -33.59 1.90
C ALA A 263 -32.02 -32.07 1.91
N ASN A 264 -32.18 -31.46 3.08
CA ASN A 264 -32.35 -30.00 3.28
C ASN A 264 -31.07 -29.33 3.80
N ALA A 265 -29.91 -29.99 3.67
CA ALA A 265 -28.64 -29.35 4.03
C ALA A 265 -28.35 -28.19 3.04
N PRO A 266 -28.06 -26.98 3.55
CA PRO A 266 -27.87 -25.80 2.69
C PRO A 266 -26.60 -25.88 1.82
N PHE A 267 -25.60 -26.67 2.22
CA PHE A 267 -24.36 -26.88 1.46
C PHE A 267 -23.60 -28.12 1.97
N ASP A 268 -22.64 -28.59 1.18
CA ASP A 268 -21.71 -29.69 1.54
C ASP A 268 -20.53 -29.14 2.36
N LEU A 269 -20.47 -29.49 3.66
CA LEU A 269 -19.43 -29.04 4.61
C LEU A 269 -18.01 -29.37 4.14
N ALA A 270 -17.76 -30.60 3.71
CA ALA A 270 -16.44 -31.03 3.27
C ALA A 270 -15.99 -30.28 2.00
N LYS A 271 -16.92 -30.01 1.08
CA LYS A 271 -16.66 -29.19 -0.11
C LYS A 271 -16.44 -27.72 0.24
N ALA A 272 -17.20 -27.19 1.20
CA ALA A 272 -17.05 -25.82 1.68
C ALA A 272 -15.66 -25.62 2.32
N ILE A 273 -15.26 -26.50 3.25
CA ILE A 273 -13.95 -26.45 3.90
C ILE A 273 -12.83 -26.61 2.87
N GLY A 274 -12.94 -27.58 1.95
CA GLY A 274 -11.96 -27.74 0.88
C GLY A 274 -11.84 -26.51 -0.02
N THR A 275 -12.95 -25.83 -0.31
CA THR A 275 -12.96 -24.59 -1.11
C THR A 275 -12.32 -23.43 -0.33
N ILE A 276 -12.61 -23.30 0.95
CA ILE A 276 -11.97 -22.31 1.83
C ILE A 276 -10.46 -22.53 1.81
N VAL A 277 -9.98 -23.74 2.10
CA VAL A 277 -8.54 -24.06 2.10
C VAL A 277 -7.88 -23.79 0.74
N LYS A 278 -8.57 -24.10 -0.37
CA LYS A 278 -8.09 -23.73 -1.72
C LYS A 278 -7.85 -22.23 -1.84
N VAL A 279 -8.84 -21.42 -1.46
CA VAL A 279 -8.76 -19.95 -1.53
C VAL A 279 -7.66 -19.43 -0.61
N LEU A 280 -7.52 -19.99 0.59
CA LEU A 280 -6.44 -19.61 1.52
C LEU A 280 -5.07 -19.88 0.92
N ILE A 281 -4.85 -21.07 0.36
CA ILE A 281 -3.56 -21.41 -0.27
C ILE A 281 -3.27 -20.48 -1.44
N ILE A 282 -4.25 -20.24 -2.32
CA ILE A 282 -4.09 -19.29 -3.44
C ILE A 282 -3.76 -17.89 -2.91
N LEU A 283 -4.43 -17.44 -1.86
CA LEU A 283 -4.18 -16.16 -1.24
C LEU A 283 -2.76 -16.08 -0.66
N PHE A 284 -2.30 -17.10 0.08
CA PHE A 284 -0.94 -17.17 0.61
C PHE A 284 0.11 -17.03 -0.49
N PHE A 285 0.00 -17.81 -1.56
CA PHE A 285 0.92 -17.72 -2.70
C PHE A 285 0.81 -16.39 -3.44
N THR A 286 -0.37 -15.77 -3.46
CA THR A 286 -0.55 -14.43 -4.04
C THR A 286 0.17 -13.38 -3.22
N VAL A 287 0.07 -13.42 -1.88
CA VAL A 287 0.79 -12.50 -1.01
C VAL A 287 2.30 -12.72 -1.11
N GLU A 288 2.76 -13.97 -1.17
CA GLU A 288 4.17 -14.29 -1.38
C GLU A 288 4.67 -13.76 -2.73
N ALA A 289 3.88 -13.90 -3.79
CA ALA A 289 4.19 -13.33 -5.10
C ALA A 289 4.27 -11.80 -5.05
N LEU A 290 3.39 -11.12 -4.30
CA LEU A 290 3.44 -9.67 -4.09
C LEU A 290 4.67 -9.24 -3.28
N SER A 291 5.08 -10.05 -2.30
CA SER A 291 6.31 -9.86 -1.51
C SER A 291 7.55 -9.92 -2.40
N VAL A 292 7.63 -10.92 -3.28
CA VAL A 292 8.72 -11.04 -4.28
C VAL A 292 8.77 -9.85 -5.22
N LEU A 293 7.62 -9.29 -5.61
CA LEU A 293 7.55 -8.07 -6.42
C LEU A 293 7.98 -6.81 -5.66
N GLN A 294 8.26 -6.88 -4.36
CA GLN A 294 8.62 -5.74 -3.50
C GLN A 294 7.55 -4.63 -3.50
N LEU A 295 6.27 -5.01 -3.60
CA LEU A 295 5.15 -4.07 -3.55
C LEU A 295 4.70 -3.87 -2.10
N ASP A 296 5.44 -3.09 -1.32
CA ASP A 296 5.30 -2.96 0.15
C ASP A 296 3.85 -2.71 0.60
N VAL A 297 3.14 -1.81 -0.06
CA VAL A 297 1.74 -1.48 0.28
C VAL A 297 0.81 -2.67 0.06
N LEU A 298 0.95 -3.35 -1.09
CA LEU A 298 0.12 -4.50 -1.43
C LEU A 298 0.47 -5.70 -0.55
N ASN A 299 1.75 -5.88 -0.21
CA ASN A 299 2.22 -6.91 0.70
C ASN A 299 1.67 -6.70 2.13
N THR A 300 1.64 -5.45 2.60
CA THR A 300 1.08 -5.09 3.91
C THR A 300 -0.40 -5.43 3.99
N ILE A 301 -1.17 -5.05 2.96
CA ILE A 301 -2.60 -5.35 2.89
C ILE A 301 -2.81 -6.87 2.81
N GLY A 302 -2.07 -7.57 1.96
CA GLY A 302 -2.16 -9.02 1.82
C GLY A 302 -1.85 -9.76 3.12
N SER A 303 -0.79 -9.36 3.81
CA SER A 303 -0.39 -9.91 5.10
C SER A 303 -1.43 -9.63 6.19
N ALA A 304 -2.02 -8.44 6.20
CA ALA A 304 -3.11 -8.12 7.13
C ALA A 304 -4.33 -9.03 6.92
N VAL A 305 -4.69 -9.32 5.67
CA VAL A 305 -5.78 -10.28 5.36
C VAL A 305 -5.43 -11.67 5.88
N ILE A 306 -4.20 -12.13 5.68
CA ILE A 306 -3.71 -13.42 6.20
C ILE A 306 -3.80 -13.48 7.73
N VAL A 307 -3.34 -12.44 8.42
CA VAL A 307 -3.39 -12.37 9.89
C VAL A 307 -4.83 -12.35 10.39
N TYR A 308 -5.77 -11.80 9.62
CA TYR A 308 -7.19 -11.77 9.98
C TYR A 308 -7.89 -13.12 9.80
N LEU A 309 -7.40 -13.99 8.92
CA LEU A 309 -8.04 -15.28 8.61
C LEU A 309 -8.20 -16.23 9.81
N PRO A 310 -7.20 -16.43 10.70
CA PRO A 310 -7.37 -17.20 11.93
C PRO A 310 -8.52 -16.70 12.81
N PHE A 311 -8.69 -15.38 12.94
CA PHE A 311 -9.78 -14.78 13.72
C PHE A 311 -11.14 -15.08 13.08
N LEU A 312 -11.25 -14.92 11.75
CA LEU A 312 -12.45 -15.26 11.00
C LEU A 312 -12.84 -16.74 11.14
N ILE A 313 -11.88 -17.65 10.96
CA ILE A 313 -12.10 -19.09 11.10
C ILE A 313 -12.49 -19.44 12.53
N GLY A 314 -11.80 -18.87 13.53
CA GLY A 314 -12.13 -19.05 14.94
C GLY A 314 -13.56 -18.64 15.25
N ALA A 315 -14.01 -17.49 14.74
CA ALA A 315 -15.37 -17.01 14.94
C ALA A 315 -16.41 -17.93 14.28
N LEU A 316 -16.15 -18.43 13.06
CA LEU A 316 -17.02 -19.40 12.40
C LEU A 316 -17.12 -20.71 13.19
N ILE A 317 -16.01 -21.19 13.75
CA ILE A 317 -15.98 -22.39 14.61
C ILE A 317 -16.81 -22.15 15.89
N ILE A 318 -16.63 -21.00 16.55
CA ILE A 318 -17.41 -20.63 17.75
C ILE A 318 -18.90 -20.61 17.44
N VAL A 319 -19.33 -19.97 16.34
CA VAL A 319 -20.74 -19.97 15.92
C VAL A 319 -21.23 -21.39 15.65
N GLY A 320 -20.49 -22.18 14.89
CA GLY A 320 -20.87 -23.56 14.55
C GLY A 320 -21.04 -24.44 15.80
N LEU A 321 -20.06 -24.42 16.71
CA LEU A 321 -20.11 -25.18 17.95
C LEU A 321 -21.19 -24.66 18.91
N GLY A 322 -21.33 -23.35 19.05
CA GLY A 322 -22.31 -22.74 19.94
C GLY A 322 -23.75 -23.04 19.52
N LEU A 323 -24.05 -23.01 18.21
CA LEU A 323 -25.35 -23.45 17.68
C LEU A 323 -25.58 -24.95 17.93
N PHE A 324 -24.55 -25.77 17.76
CA PHE A 324 -24.62 -27.21 18.04
C PHE A 324 -24.92 -27.48 19.52
N ILE A 325 -24.18 -26.84 20.43
CA ILE A 325 -24.37 -26.96 21.88
C ILE A 325 -25.75 -26.45 22.28
N ALA A 326 -26.19 -25.30 21.75
CA ALA A 326 -27.51 -24.74 22.04
C ALA A 326 -28.63 -25.73 21.71
N ASN A 327 -28.55 -26.38 20.55
CA ASN A 327 -29.54 -27.38 20.13
C ASN A 327 -29.45 -28.67 20.96
N LEU A 328 -28.24 -29.15 21.26
CA LEU A 328 -28.03 -30.34 22.07
C LEU A 328 -28.63 -30.17 23.47
N VAL A 329 -28.28 -29.08 24.14
CA VAL A 329 -28.74 -28.74 25.49
C VAL A 329 -30.25 -28.50 25.51
N SER A 330 -30.79 -27.79 24.51
CA SER A 330 -32.24 -27.58 24.38
C SER A 330 -32.99 -28.91 24.27
N ASN A 331 -32.52 -29.81 23.42
CA ASN A 331 -33.15 -31.11 23.21
C ASN A 331 -33.07 -31.99 24.46
N TRP A 332 -31.96 -31.95 25.19
CA TRP A 332 -31.83 -32.64 26.48
C TRP A 332 -32.84 -32.08 27.49
N LEU A 333 -32.94 -30.75 27.60
CA LEU A 333 -33.85 -30.11 28.54
C LEU A 333 -35.33 -30.39 28.20
N LYS A 334 -35.70 -30.42 26.91
CA LYS A 334 -37.05 -30.82 26.47
C LYS A 334 -37.44 -32.22 26.97
N LYS A 335 -36.50 -33.18 26.93
CA LYS A 335 -36.74 -34.56 27.36
C LYS A 335 -37.01 -34.68 28.87
N TYR A 336 -36.25 -33.95 29.71
CA TYR A 336 -36.38 -34.04 31.17
C TYR A 336 -37.52 -33.18 31.72
N THR A 337 -37.67 -31.95 31.24
CA THR A 337 -38.63 -30.99 31.80
C THR A 337 -40.02 -31.13 31.18
N LYS A 338 -40.17 -31.82 30.04
CA LYS A 338 -41.40 -31.93 29.22
C LYS A 338 -42.01 -30.57 28.81
N SER A 339 -41.32 -29.47 29.06
CA SER A 339 -41.72 -28.10 28.72
C SER A 339 -40.85 -27.56 27.58
N GLY A 340 -41.50 -27.20 26.48
CA GLY A 340 -40.81 -26.61 25.33
C GLY A 340 -40.28 -25.19 25.61
N PHE A 341 -40.95 -24.43 26.49
CA PHE A 341 -40.65 -23.03 26.75
C PHE A 341 -39.29 -22.84 27.43
N SER A 342 -39.02 -23.59 28.51
CA SER A 342 -37.76 -23.51 29.25
C SER A 342 -36.55 -23.90 28.40
N ALA A 343 -36.74 -24.88 27.52
CA ALA A 343 -35.70 -25.33 26.61
C ALA A 343 -35.42 -24.36 25.46
N GLU A 344 -36.43 -23.62 25.01
CA GLU A 344 -36.24 -22.61 23.97
C GLU A 344 -35.56 -21.36 24.55
N ILE A 345 -35.89 -20.95 25.79
CA ILE A 345 -35.17 -19.89 26.51
C ILE A 345 -33.68 -20.23 26.59
N LEU A 346 -33.34 -21.42 27.11
CA LEU A 346 -31.93 -21.81 27.27
C LEU A 346 -31.18 -21.86 25.94
N LYS A 347 -31.83 -22.34 24.87
CA LYS A 347 -31.27 -22.34 23.52
C LYS A 347 -30.91 -20.92 23.08
N TYR A 348 -31.86 -19.99 23.13
CA TYR A 348 -31.62 -18.60 22.71
C TYR A 348 -30.60 -17.91 23.60
N THR A 349 -30.57 -18.21 24.91
CA THR A 349 -29.51 -17.76 25.79
C THR A 349 -28.13 -18.18 25.25
N ILE A 350 -27.91 -19.48 25.02
CA ILE A 350 -26.61 -19.99 24.51
C ILE A 350 -26.26 -19.36 23.14
N ILE A 351 -27.23 -19.18 22.26
CA ILE A 351 -27.02 -18.53 20.96
C ILE A 351 -26.55 -17.08 21.14
N VAL A 352 -27.18 -16.32 22.04
CA VAL A 352 -26.77 -14.94 22.33
C VAL A 352 -25.33 -14.91 22.84
N PHE A 353 -24.96 -15.76 23.81
CA PHE A 353 -23.57 -15.88 24.29
C PHE A 353 -22.60 -16.22 23.15
N THR A 354 -22.98 -17.16 22.28
CA THR A 354 -22.19 -17.58 21.13
C THR A 354 -21.92 -16.42 20.17
N VAL A 355 -22.93 -15.60 19.89
CA VAL A 355 -22.80 -14.42 19.02
C VAL A 355 -21.83 -13.41 19.64
N PHE A 356 -21.98 -13.09 20.93
CA PHE A 356 -21.04 -12.19 21.62
C PHE A 356 -19.60 -12.71 21.57
N MET A 357 -19.40 -14.00 21.83
CA MET A 357 -18.07 -14.63 21.79
C MET A 357 -17.47 -14.64 20.38
N ALA A 358 -18.30 -14.85 19.35
CA ALA A 358 -17.86 -14.79 17.96
C ALA A 358 -17.47 -13.37 17.54
N LEU A 359 -18.22 -12.35 17.98
CA LEU A 359 -17.89 -10.95 17.72
C LEU A 359 -16.57 -10.53 18.39
N ASP A 360 -16.33 -10.98 19.62
CA ASP A 360 -15.06 -10.77 20.32
C ASP A 360 -13.90 -11.46 19.61
N GLN A 361 -14.10 -12.70 19.12
CA GLN A 361 -13.11 -13.44 18.34
C GLN A 361 -12.75 -12.75 17.01
N LEU A 362 -13.71 -12.07 16.36
CA LEU A 362 -13.45 -11.25 15.16
C LEU A 362 -12.70 -9.95 15.49
N GLN A 363 -12.45 -9.64 16.76
CA GLN A 363 -11.87 -8.39 17.24
C GLN A 363 -12.67 -7.15 16.82
N LEU A 364 -13.98 -7.32 16.58
CA LEU A 364 -14.86 -6.22 16.18
C LEU A 364 -15.28 -5.44 17.41
N ALA A 365 -14.55 -4.36 17.69
CA ALA A 365 -14.81 -3.49 18.83
C ALA A 365 -14.98 -4.30 20.14
N SER A 366 -14.06 -5.24 20.40
CA SER A 366 -14.10 -6.14 21.56
C SER A 366 -14.42 -5.43 22.87
N SER A 367 -13.88 -4.23 23.10
CA SER A 367 -14.22 -3.42 24.28
C SER A 367 -15.71 -3.09 24.38
N ILE A 368 -16.33 -2.67 23.27
CA ILE A 368 -17.77 -2.35 23.21
C ILE A 368 -18.60 -3.61 23.40
N VAL A 369 -18.24 -4.71 22.73
CA VAL A 369 -18.92 -6.01 22.84
C VAL A 369 -18.86 -6.54 24.28
N ASN A 370 -17.67 -6.52 24.90
CA ASN A 370 -17.46 -6.97 26.28
C ASN A 370 -18.18 -6.09 27.29
N LEU A 371 -18.21 -4.77 27.10
CA LEU A 371 -18.99 -3.85 27.94
C LEU A 371 -20.50 -4.11 27.81
N ALA A 372 -21.02 -4.27 26.59
CA ALA A 372 -22.43 -4.56 26.37
C ALA A 372 -22.82 -5.89 27.03
N PHE A 373 -21.98 -6.92 26.88
CA PHE A 373 -22.17 -8.21 27.52
C PHE A 373 -22.16 -8.11 29.06
N LEU A 374 -21.17 -7.40 29.63
CA LEU A 374 -21.07 -7.16 31.06
C LEU A 374 -22.29 -6.41 31.61
N LEU A 375 -22.81 -5.42 30.88
CA LEU A 375 -24.00 -4.67 31.28
C LEU A 375 -25.27 -5.53 31.21
N ILE A 376 -25.44 -6.34 30.16
CA ILE A 376 -26.59 -7.23 30.02
C ILE A 376 -26.57 -8.29 31.13
N LEU A 377 -25.44 -8.95 31.34
CA LEU A 377 -25.32 -9.94 32.41
C LEU A 377 -25.41 -9.30 33.78
N GLY A 378 -24.76 -8.16 34.01
CA GLY A 378 -24.87 -7.42 35.25
C GLY A 378 -26.32 -7.04 35.56
N GLY A 379 -27.05 -6.53 34.57
CA GLY A 379 -28.48 -6.22 34.70
C GLY A 379 -29.33 -7.46 35.00
N LEU A 380 -29.09 -8.57 34.32
CA LEU A 380 -29.76 -9.85 34.61
C LEU A 380 -29.46 -10.34 36.02
N MET A 381 -28.20 -10.28 36.46
CA MET A 381 -27.80 -10.68 37.82
C MET A 381 -28.50 -9.83 38.87
N ILE A 382 -28.62 -8.51 38.66
CA ILE A 382 -29.37 -7.62 39.56
C ILE A 382 -30.86 -7.99 39.57
N ALA A 383 -31.47 -8.19 38.39
CA ALA A 383 -32.87 -8.58 38.29
C ALA A 383 -33.14 -9.92 39.00
N PHE A 384 -32.27 -10.91 38.83
CA PHE A 384 -32.33 -12.19 39.53
C PHE A 384 -32.15 -12.03 41.04
N ALA A 385 -31.16 -11.24 41.49
CA ALA A 385 -30.92 -10.99 42.91
C ALA A 385 -32.14 -10.35 43.57
N ILE A 386 -32.80 -9.40 42.91
CA ILE A 386 -34.03 -8.76 43.41
C ILE A 386 -35.20 -9.74 43.39
N SER A 387 -35.41 -10.47 42.29
CA SER A 387 -36.51 -11.41 42.14
C SER A 387 -36.45 -12.55 43.16
N PHE A 388 -35.28 -13.16 43.35
CA PHE A 388 -35.08 -14.22 44.35
C PHE A 388 -34.97 -13.68 45.78
N GLY A 389 -34.32 -12.53 45.98
CA GLY A 389 -34.16 -11.95 47.32
C GLY A 389 -35.49 -11.50 47.92
N ILE A 390 -36.26 -10.72 47.17
CA ILE A 390 -37.56 -10.21 47.64
C ILE A 390 -38.65 -11.28 47.48
N GLY A 391 -38.74 -11.92 46.31
CA GLY A 391 -39.79 -12.90 46.00
C GLY A 391 -39.60 -14.27 46.68
N GLY A 392 -38.36 -14.65 47.03
CA GLY A 392 -38.05 -15.93 47.68
C GLY A 392 -38.16 -15.90 49.21
N ARG A 393 -38.39 -14.74 49.83
CA ARG A 393 -38.43 -14.57 51.28
C ARG A 393 -39.44 -15.50 51.96
N ASP A 394 -40.65 -15.59 51.42
CA ASP A 394 -41.71 -16.42 51.99
C ASP A 394 -41.44 -17.92 51.83
N PHE A 395 -40.83 -18.30 50.70
CA PHE A 395 -40.39 -19.68 50.48
C PHE A 395 -39.30 -20.08 51.47
N ALA A 396 -38.28 -19.24 51.66
CA ALA A 396 -37.22 -19.45 52.63
C ALA A 396 -37.78 -19.61 54.06
N LYS A 397 -38.71 -18.73 54.46
CA LYS A 397 -39.40 -18.82 55.76
C LYS A 397 -40.16 -20.14 55.94
N LYS A 398 -40.87 -20.61 54.91
CA LYS A 398 -41.57 -21.90 54.93
C LYS A 398 -40.62 -23.10 55.02
N GLN A 399 -39.47 -23.04 54.36
CA GLN A 399 -38.52 -24.15 54.37
C GLN A 399 -37.73 -24.22 55.69
N LEU A 400 -37.32 -23.08 56.24
CA LEU A 400 -36.72 -22.96 57.57
C LEU A 400 -37.68 -23.48 58.66
N SER A 401 -38.95 -23.07 58.62
CA SER A 401 -39.95 -23.55 59.59
C SER A 401 -40.33 -25.03 59.44
N LYS A 402 -40.15 -25.64 58.26
CA LYS A 402 -40.26 -27.10 58.07
C LYS A 402 -39.05 -27.83 58.66
N LEU A 403 -37.86 -27.26 58.47
CA LEU A 403 -36.63 -27.81 59.02
C LEU A 403 -36.66 -27.77 60.56
N GLU A 404 -37.08 -26.64 61.13
CA GLU A 404 -37.25 -26.45 62.57
C GLU A 404 -38.22 -27.47 63.17
N ARG A 405 -39.39 -27.67 62.54
CA ARG A 405 -40.36 -28.70 62.96
C ARG A 405 -39.83 -30.13 62.87
N LYS A 406 -39.02 -30.46 61.86
CA LYS A 406 -38.38 -31.78 61.78
C LYS A 406 -37.38 -31.99 62.91
N LEU A 407 -36.58 -30.98 63.21
CA LEU A 407 -35.61 -31.02 64.31
C LEU A 407 -36.30 -31.15 65.67
N GLU A 408 -37.44 -30.48 65.86
CA GLU A 408 -38.27 -30.63 67.07
C GLU A 408 -38.90 -32.03 67.18
N SER A 409 -39.35 -32.62 66.07
CA SER A 409 -39.91 -33.99 66.05
C SER A 409 -38.87 -35.09 66.30
N ASP A 410 -37.63 -34.92 65.82
CA ASP A 410 -36.53 -35.84 66.15
C ASP A 410 -36.10 -35.72 67.62
N LYS A 411 -36.23 -34.52 68.20
CA LYS A 411 -35.94 -34.31 69.62
C LYS A 411 -36.97 -34.98 70.53
N SER A 412 -38.26 -34.98 70.16
CA SER A 412 -39.33 -35.62 70.95
C SER A 412 -39.41 -37.15 70.77
N SER A 413 -38.99 -37.69 69.62
CA SER A 413 -38.86 -39.15 69.43
C SER A 413 -37.68 -39.73 70.23
N SER A 414 -36.60 -38.96 70.42
CA SER A 414 -35.47 -39.37 71.28
C SER A 414 -35.80 -39.38 72.78
N SER A 415 -36.76 -38.57 73.25
CA SER A 415 -37.14 -38.53 74.67
C SER A 415 -38.22 -39.54 75.09
N SER A 416 -38.86 -40.23 74.13
CA SER A 416 -39.94 -41.20 74.40
C SER A 416 -39.48 -42.66 74.38
N SER A 417 -38.25 -42.94 73.94
CA SER A 417 -37.66 -44.29 74.00
C SER A 417 -37.04 -44.61 75.37
N ASP A 418 -36.76 -43.61 76.21
CA ASP A 418 -36.16 -43.79 77.54
C ASP A 418 -37.18 -43.89 78.70
N ALA A 419 -38.48 -43.81 78.43
CA ALA A 419 -39.52 -43.74 79.47
C ALA A 419 -40.32 -45.04 79.69
N ASN A 420 -39.94 -46.17 79.07
CA ASN A 420 -40.65 -47.43 79.27
C ASN A 420 -39.70 -48.63 79.40
N LYS A 421 -38.98 -48.68 80.52
CA LYS A 421 -38.31 -49.89 81.00
C LYS A 421 -38.71 -50.08 82.48
N PRO A 422 -39.49 -51.12 82.84
CA PRO A 422 -39.77 -51.39 84.24
C PRO A 422 -38.52 -51.97 84.89
N ASP A 423 -38.10 -51.36 85.99
CA ASP A 423 -37.06 -51.90 86.89
C ASP A 423 -37.49 -53.26 87.41
N SER A 424 -36.80 -54.31 86.97
CA SER A 424 -36.78 -55.61 87.63
C SER A 424 -35.34 -56.10 87.68
N PHE A 425 -34.67 -55.77 88.79
CA PHE A 425 -33.48 -56.48 89.25
C PHE A 425 -33.93 -57.48 90.33
N PRO A 426 -33.56 -58.77 90.24
CA PRO A 426 -33.78 -59.72 91.33
C PRO A 426 -32.66 -59.60 92.38
N PRO A 427 -32.92 -59.94 93.66
CA PRO A 427 -31.85 -60.27 94.59
C PRO A 427 -31.45 -61.74 94.45
N ASN A 428 -30.15 -62.02 94.60
CA ASN A 428 -29.63 -63.35 94.86
C ASN A 428 -30.17 -63.87 96.21
N GLU A 429 -30.59 -65.14 96.26
CA GLU A 429 -30.11 -66.18 97.19
C GLU A 429 -30.90 -67.50 97.04
N PHE A 430 -30.12 -68.59 96.89
CA PHE A 430 -30.40 -70.04 96.89
C PHE A 430 -31.19 -70.70 95.74
#